data_AF-A0A7W9SSQ2-F1
#
_entry.id   AF-A0A7W9SSQ2-F1
#
_cell.length_a   1.000
_cell.length_b   1.000
_cell.length_c   1.000
_cell.angle_alpha   90.00
_cell.angle_beta   90.00
_cell.angle_gamma   90.00
#
_symmetry.space_group_name_H-M   'P 1'
#
loop_
_entity.id
_entity.type
_entity.pdbx_description
1 polymer ?
#
loop_
_entity_poly.entity_id
_entity_poly.type
_entity_poly.pdbx_seq_one_letter_code
_entity_poly.pdbx_strand_id
1 'polypeptide(L)'
;MRLSLLDAEEKVMKHAFTLIELLVVIAIIAILAAILFPVFAQAREKARQTACLSNAKQIGLGVRMYVQDYDETFPIWHAYSKKTAAVHYGIEVDLQPYVKNLPLFKCPDDAGGPFQRSDVPGTTSYFAAYGSSYYFERRCFSVVNGFSISNNFPTTRTTAIVIDPQYERPAESVLMRDEMFPWFNPAVDTAGYWGYSGFYQAWHAQGGSAIFADGHAKFLVGAGQMRTLFKDPAAQVPY
;
A
#
# COMPACT_ATOMS: atom_id res chain seq x y z
N MET A 1 19.42 -79.33 -38.79
CA MET A 1 20.35 -78.98 -37.70
C MET A 1 19.73 -77.84 -36.92
N ARG A 2 19.20 -78.15 -35.74
CA ARG A 2 18.37 -77.28 -34.89
C ARG A 2 19.32 -76.59 -33.90
N LEU A 3 19.59 -75.30 -34.06
CA LEU A 3 20.25 -74.50 -33.03
C LEU A 3 19.19 -73.64 -32.33
N SER A 4 18.83 -74.09 -31.13
CA SER A 4 18.01 -73.36 -30.16
C SER A 4 18.87 -72.28 -29.50
N LEU A 5 18.66 -71.02 -29.88
CA LEU A 5 19.05 -69.88 -29.05
C LEU A 5 17.92 -69.66 -28.03
N LEU A 6 18.22 -69.94 -26.77
CA LEU A 6 17.38 -69.62 -25.64
C LEU A 6 17.46 -68.11 -25.42
N ASP A 7 16.40 -67.39 -25.77
CA ASP A 7 16.18 -66.03 -25.28
C ASP A 7 15.98 -66.10 -23.77
N ALA A 8 17.03 -65.76 -23.01
CA ALA A 8 16.90 -65.53 -21.58
C ALA A 8 16.18 -64.19 -21.39
N GLU A 9 14.87 -64.23 -21.10
CA GLU A 9 14.15 -63.06 -20.60
C GLU A 9 14.76 -62.65 -19.26
N GLU A 10 15.49 -61.54 -19.25
CA GLU A 10 15.93 -60.87 -18.04
C GLU A 10 14.69 -60.35 -17.29
N LYS A 11 14.25 -61.11 -16.29
CA LYS A 11 13.08 -60.80 -15.47
C LYS A 11 13.41 -59.61 -14.56
N VAL A 12 13.17 -58.39 -15.05
CA VAL A 12 13.30 -57.17 -14.25
C VAL A 12 12.32 -57.26 -13.07
N MET A 13 12.86 -57.55 -11.88
CA MET A 13 12.13 -57.55 -10.62
C MET A 13 11.65 -56.13 -10.34
N LYS A 14 10.41 -55.82 -10.71
CA LYS A 14 9.76 -54.56 -10.32
C LYS A 14 9.57 -54.59 -8.81
N HIS A 15 10.32 -53.73 -8.11
CA HIS A 15 10.17 -53.55 -6.67
C HIS A 15 8.80 -52.93 -6.43
N ALA A 16 7.88 -53.70 -5.86
CA ALA A 16 6.56 -53.23 -5.49
C ALA A 16 6.68 -52.35 -4.24
N PHE A 17 6.27 -51.08 -4.35
CA PHE A 17 6.23 -50.16 -3.24
C PHE A 17 5.18 -50.64 -2.22
N THR A 18 5.55 -50.70 -0.95
CA THR A 18 4.60 -51.11 0.10
C THR A 18 3.67 -49.95 0.46
N LEU A 19 2.45 -50.28 0.87
CA LEU A 19 1.47 -49.29 1.32
C LEU A 19 1.99 -48.47 2.51
N ILE A 20 2.80 -49.09 3.38
CA ILE A 20 3.42 -48.43 4.54
C ILE A 20 4.45 -47.38 4.11
N GLU A 21 5.32 -47.69 3.14
CA GLU A 21 6.30 -46.72 2.63
C GLU A 21 5.61 -45.50 2.02
N LEU A 22 4.52 -45.71 1.28
CA LEU A 22 3.72 -44.61 0.74
C LEU A 22 3.07 -43.77 1.85
N LEU A 23 2.51 -44.42 2.87
CA LEU A 23 1.87 -43.74 4.01
C LEU A 23 2.87 -42.89 4.82
N VAL A 24 4.08 -43.39 5.05
CA VAL A 24 5.11 -42.63 5.79
C VAL A 24 5.55 -41.40 5.00
N VAL A 25 5.72 -41.52 3.67
CA VAL A 25 6.12 -40.40 2.83
C VAL A 25 5.06 -39.29 2.84
N ILE A 26 3.78 -39.63 2.67
CA ILE A 26 2.72 -38.62 2.73
C ILE A 26 2.60 -38.00 4.13
N ALA A 27 2.84 -38.78 5.20
CA ALA A 27 2.83 -38.27 6.57
C ALA A 27 3.96 -37.26 6.79
N ILE A 28 5.17 -37.54 6.29
CA ILE A 28 6.29 -36.60 6.36
C ILE A 28 5.99 -35.33 5.56
N ILE A 29 5.50 -35.44 4.32
CA ILE A 29 5.11 -34.28 3.49
C ILE A 29 4.04 -33.45 4.20
N ALA A 30 3.04 -34.09 4.82
CA ALA A 30 1.98 -33.41 5.56
C ALA A 30 2.53 -32.61 6.76
N ILE A 31 3.47 -33.19 7.52
CA ILE A 31 4.13 -32.50 8.64
C ILE A 31 4.95 -31.31 8.15
N LEU A 32 5.75 -31.49 7.09
CA LEU A 32 6.55 -30.41 6.52
C LEU A 32 5.68 -29.27 5.97
N ALA A 33 4.63 -29.61 5.24
CA ALA A 33 3.69 -28.64 4.69
C ALA A 33 2.96 -27.85 5.80
N ALA A 34 2.56 -28.54 6.88
CA ALA A 34 1.89 -27.91 8.03
C ALA A 34 2.75 -26.83 8.70
N ILE A 35 4.08 -27.00 8.75
CA ILE A 35 5.00 -26.00 9.30
C ILE A 35 5.34 -24.94 8.24
N LEU A 36 5.51 -25.34 6.97
CA LEU A 36 5.96 -24.44 5.91
C LEU A 36 4.90 -23.39 5.53
N PHE A 37 3.62 -23.76 5.45
CA PHE A 37 2.57 -22.82 5.06
C PHE A 37 2.41 -21.59 5.97
N PRO A 38 2.32 -21.72 7.31
CA PRO A 38 2.21 -20.55 8.18
C PRO A 38 3.47 -19.67 8.12
N VAL A 39 4.66 -20.27 8.04
CA VAL A 39 5.93 -19.53 7.93
C VAL A 39 6.01 -18.78 6.60
N PHE A 40 5.64 -19.44 5.49
CA PHE A 40 5.63 -18.82 4.18
C PHE A 40 4.65 -17.66 4.08
N ALA A 41 3.45 -17.79 4.67
CA ALA A 41 2.46 -16.71 4.71
C ALA A 41 3.01 -15.47 5.45
N GLN A 42 3.68 -15.67 6.59
CA GLN A 42 4.33 -14.59 7.34
C GLN A 42 5.48 -13.95 6.56
N ALA A 43 6.33 -14.76 5.92
CA ALA A 43 7.44 -14.26 5.11
C ALA A 43 6.95 -13.41 3.93
N ARG A 44 5.89 -13.86 3.26
CA ARG A 44 5.27 -13.12 2.15
C ARG A 44 4.69 -11.79 2.62
N GLU A 45 4.03 -11.76 3.78
CA GLU A 45 3.54 -10.52 4.38
C GLU A 45 4.70 -9.54 4.70
N LYS A 46 5.77 -10.02 5.32
CA LYS A 46 6.96 -9.18 5.59
C LYS A 46 7.61 -8.63 4.33
N ALA A 47 7.64 -9.41 3.25
CA ALA A 47 8.12 -8.94 1.96
C ALA A 47 7.26 -7.79 1.40
N ARG A 48 5.93 -7.89 1.49
CA ARG A 48 5.02 -6.82 1.06
C ARG A 48 5.13 -5.57 1.92
N GLN A 49 5.25 -5.72 3.24
CA GLN A 49 5.52 -4.60 4.16
C GLN A 49 6.82 -3.87 3.78
N THR A 50 7.89 -4.63 3.48
CA THR A 50 9.19 -4.08 3.09
C THR A 50 9.11 -3.33 1.75
N ALA A 51 8.39 -3.90 0.77
CA ALA A 51 8.17 -3.25 -0.52
C ALA A 51 7.35 -1.97 -0.38
N CYS A 52 6.28 -1.98 0.42
CA CYS A 52 5.47 -0.78 0.69
C CYS A 52 6.31 0.32 1.35
N LEU A 53 7.13 -0.02 2.35
CA LEU A 53 8.02 0.93 2.99
C LEU A 53 9.08 1.49 2.02
N SER A 54 9.60 0.66 1.11
CA SER A 54 10.53 1.09 0.06
C SER A 54 9.89 2.06 -0.92
N ASN A 55 8.62 1.84 -1.27
CA ASN A 55 7.83 2.77 -2.08
C ASN A 55 7.68 4.10 -1.35
N ALA A 56 7.26 4.08 -0.08
CA ALA A 56 7.12 5.27 0.74
C ALA A 56 8.43 6.08 0.83
N LYS A 57 9.59 5.43 1.03
CA LYS A 57 10.88 6.12 1.05
C LYS A 57 11.20 6.85 -0.25
N GLN A 58 10.93 6.22 -1.39
CA GLN A 58 11.15 6.83 -2.71
C GLN A 58 10.18 7.98 -2.98
N ILE A 59 8.93 7.88 -2.54
CA ILE A 59 7.96 8.98 -2.61
C ILE A 59 8.43 10.15 -1.75
N GLY A 60 8.89 9.88 -0.52
CA GLY A 60 9.38 10.90 0.40
C GLY A 60 10.59 11.64 -0.16
N LEU A 61 11.52 10.92 -0.78
CA LEU A 61 12.63 11.52 -1.54
C LEU A 61 12.12 12.38 -2.71
N GLY A 62 11.11 11.90 -3.44
CA GLY A 62 10.39 12.65 -4.47
C GLY A 62 9.89 14.00 -3.98
N VAL A 63 9.18 14.00 -2.84
CA VAL A 63 8.67 15.22 -2.20
C VAL A 63 9.82 16.16 -1.84
N ARG A 64 10.90 15.65 -1.24
CA ARG A 64 12.04 16.50 -0.85
C ARG A 64 12.73 17.14 -2.06
N MET A 65 12.87 16.41 -3.17
CA MET A 65 13.42 16.97 -4.41
C MET A 65 12.51 18.06 -4.98
N TYR A 66 11.19 17.83 -4.98
CA TYR A 66 10.22 18.86 -5.38
C TYR A 66 10.38 20.12 -4.53
N VAL A 67 10.35 19.98 -3.19
CA VAL A 67 10.45 21.10 -2.26
C VAL A 67 11.73 21.91 -2.48
N GLN A 68 12.85 21.24 -2.81
CA GLN A 68 14.12 21.91 -3.12
C GLN A 68 14.07 22.72 -4.43
N ASP A 69 13.40 22.21 -5.45
CA ASP A 69 13.32 22.87 -6.77
C ASP A 69 12.26 23.99 -6.82
N TYR A 70 11.30 24.00 -5.88
CA TYR A 70 10.17 24.93 -5.83
C TYR A 70 10.20 25.87 -4.60
N ASP A 71 11.37 26.46 -4.30
CA ASP A 71 11.52 27.48 -3.24
C ASP A 71 10.91 27.06 -1.89
N GLU A 72 11.23 25.85 -1.44
CA GLU A 72 10.74 25.26 -0.19
C GLU A 72 9.22 25.02 -0.15
N THR A 73 8.51 25.16 -1.27
CA THR A 73 7.06 25.00 -1.34
C THR A 73 6.67 23.55 -1.58
N PHE A 74 5.66 23.08 -0.86
CA PHE A 74 5.11 21.73 -1.03
C PHE A 74 4.16 21.66 -2.23
N PRO A 75 4.05 20.48 -2.89
CA PRO A 75 3.14 20.25 -4.01
C PRO A 75 1.71 20.69 -3.74
N ILE A 76 0.97 20.97 -4.81
CA ILE A 76 -0.44 21.30 -4.68
C ILE A 76 -1.21 20.03 -4.35
N TRP A 77 -1.99 20.08 -3.29
CA TRP A 77 -2.87 19.00 -2.93
C TRP A 77 -4.05 18.94 -3.91
N HIS A 78 -4.21 17.77 -4.49
CA HIS A 78 -5.42 17.35 -5.16
C HIS A 78 -5.90 16.07 -4.47
N ALA A 79 -7.15 16.07 -4.01
CA ALA A 79 -7.83 14.82 -3.73
C ALA A 79 -7.86 14.00 -5.01
N TYR A 80 -7.85 12.69 -4.82
CA TYR A 80 -8.02 11.71 -5.87
C TYR A 80 -9.10 12.10 -6.88
N SER A 81 -8.71 12.15 -8.14
CA SER A 81 -9.65 12.27 -9.26
C SER A 81 -10.10 10.87 -9.69
N LYS A 82 -11.37 10.73 -10.06
CA LYS A 82 -11.84 9.49 -10.70
C LYS A 82 -11.14 9.35 -12.05
N LYS A 83 -10.78 8.12 -12.43
CA LYS A 83 -10.21 7.80 -13.75
C LYS A 83 -11.05 8.28 -14.95
N THR A 84 -12.33 8.63 -14.75
CA THR A 84 -13.24 9.18 -15.76
C THR A 84 -13.11 10.70 -15.96
N ALA A 85 -12.36 11.41 -15.11
CA ALA A 85 -11.99 12.79 -15.38
C ALA A 85 -11.08 12.85 -16.61
N ALA A 86 -11.23 13.89 -17.44
CA ALA A 86 -10.43 14.05 -18.66
C ALA A 86 -8.91 14.13 -18.38
N VAL A 87 -8.53 14.55 -17.17
CA VAL A 87 -7.15 14.67 -16.70
C VAL A 87 -7.09 14.28 -15.22
N HIS A 88 -6.09 13.48 -14.86
CA HIS A 88 -5.80 13.10 -13.49
C HIS A 88 -4.88 14.14 -12.83
N TYR A 89 -5.29 14.66 -11.67
CA TYR A 89 -4.53 15.63 -10.89
C TYR A 89 -4.34 15.04 -9.48
N GLY A 90 -3.10 14.73 -9.14
CA GLY A 90 -2.71 14.12 -7.87
C GLY A 90 -1.25 14.45 -7.59
N ILE A 91 -0.84 14.33 -6.33
CA ILE A 91 0.56 14.62 -5.94
C ILE A 91 1.53 13.69 -6.69
N GLU A 92 1.11 12.47 -7.01
CA GLU A 92 1.85 11.55 -7.86
C GLU A 92 2.17 12.09 -9.26
N VAL A 93 1.35 13.00 -9.78
CA VAL A 93 1.56 13.66 -11.08
C VAL A 93 2.64 14.73 -10.92
N ASP A 94 2.54 15.56 -9.88
CA ASP A 94 3.55 16.59 -9.57
C ASP A 94 4.91 15.98 -9.25
N LEU A 95 4.92 14.81 -8.61
CA LEU A 95 6.14 14.10 -8.25
C LEU A 95 6.70 13.24 -9.40
N GLN A 96 5.95 13.04 -10.49
CA GLN A 96 6.37 12.19 -11.61
C GLN A 96 7.75 12.54 -12.18
N PRO A 97 8.14 13.83 -12.37
CA PRO A 97 9.47 14.19 -12.87
C PRO A 97 10.62 13.70 -11.96
N TYR A 98 10.36 13.61 -10.66
CA TYR A 98 11.31 13.24 -9.62
C TYR A 98 11.39 11.73 -9.40
N VAL A 99 10.23 11.06 -9.30
CA VAL A 99 10.18 9.62 -9.05
C VAL A 99 10.33 8.77 -10.32
N LYS A 100 9.92 9.30 -11.49
CA LYS A 100 9.95 8.65 -12.81
C LYS A 100 9.32 7.24 -12.87
N ASN A 101 8.49 6.89 -11.90
CA ASN A 101 7.88 5.56 -11.75
C ASN A 101 6.51 5.69 -11.05
N LEU A 102 5.43 5.91 -11.82
CA LEU A 102 4.07 6.04 -11.25
C LEU A 102 3.58 4.78 -10.50
N PRO A 103 3.90 3.54 -10.93
CA PRO A 103 3.59 2.35 -10.14
C PRO A 103 4.13 2.35 -8.70
N LEU A 104 5.08 3.22 -8.37
CA LEU A 104 5.56 3.45 -7.00
C LEU A 104 4.43 3.83 -6.04
N PHE A 105 3.41 4.55 -6.53
CA PHE A 105 2.27 4.98 -5.73
C PHE A 105 1.26 3.85 -5.48
N LYS A 106 1.55 2.60 -5.90
CA LYS A 106 0.73 1.44 -5.59
C LYS A 106 1.30 0.68 -4.39
N CYS A 107 0.47 0.46 -3.37
CA CYS A 107 0.79 -0.43 -2.27
C CYS A 107 0.70 -1.91 -2.72
N PRO A 108 1.66 -2.78 -2.38
CA PRO A 108 1.59 -4.21 -2.68
C PRO A 108 0.38 -4.94 -2.07
N ASP A 109 -0.16 -4.42 -0.97
CA ASP A 109 -1.35 -4.93 -0.28
C ASP A 109 -2.64 -4.23 -0.72
N ASP A 110 -2.57 -3.35 -1.72
CA ASP A 110 -3.75 -2.68 -2.27
C ASP A 110 -4.74 -3.71 -2.84
N ALA A 111 -5.73 -4.04 -2.02
CA ALA A 111 -6.86 -4.90 -2.32
C ALA A 111 -8.14 -4.08 -2.58
N GLY A 112 -8.00 -2.79 -2.87
CA GLY A 112 -9.12 -1.85 -2.97
C GLY A 112 -9.53 -1.27 -1.61
N GLY A 113 -10.59 -0.48 -1.62
CA GLY A 113 -11.09 0.24 -0.46
C GLY A 113 -12.46 0.83 -0.76
N PRO A 114 -12.94 1.80 0.03
CA PRO A 114 -14.28 2.32 -0.14
C PRO A 114 -14.37 3.38 -1.24
N PHE A 115 -14.19 2.95 -2.48
CA PHE A 115 -14.83 3.62 -3.59
C PHE A 115 -16.19 2.95 -3.81
N GLN A 116 -17.25 3.71 -4.07
CA GLN A 116 -18.46 3.04 -4.54
C GLN A 116 -18.11 2.37 -5.87
N ARG A 117 -18.58 1.15 -6.11
CA ARG A 117 -18.41 0.51 -7.43
C ARG A 117 -19.02 1.34 -8.57
N SER A 118 -19.89 2.30 -8.25
CA SER A 118 -20.41 3.35 -9.14
C SER A 118 -19.41 4.48 -9.43
N ASP A 119 -18.44 4.76 -8.56
CA ASP A 119 -17.44 5.81 -8.75
C ASP A 119 -16.42 5.44 -9.83
N VAL A 120 -15.98 4.19 -9.83
CA VAL A 120 -15.02 3.64 -10.81
C VAL A 120 -15.35 2.16 -11.07
N PRO A 121 -16.35 1.86 -11.93
CA PRO A 121 -16.76 0.50 -12.20
C PRO A 121 -15.62 -0.37 -12.75
N GLY A 122 -15.44 -1.57 -12.19
CA GLY A 122 -14.50 -2.58 -12.70
C GLY A 122 -13.08 -2.51 -12.15
N THR A 123 -12.77 -1.55 -11.26
CA THR A 123 -11.48 -1.51 -10.57
C THR A 123 -11.45 -2.44 -9.36
N THR A 124 -10.27 -3.03 -9.09
CA THR A 124 -10.04 -3.96 -7.97
C THR A 124 -8.98 -3.46 -6.99
N SER A 125 -8.45 -2.27 -7.22
CA SER A 125 -7.42 -1.65 -6.39
C SER A 125 -7.68 -0.14 -6.30
N TYR A 126 -7.29 0.47 -5.19
CA TYR A 126 -7.43 1.88 -4.93
C TYR A 126 -6.54 2.72 -5.87
N PHE A 127 -5.31 2.26 -6.14
CA PHE A 127 -4.44 2.84 -7.17
C PHE A 127 -5.11 2.87 -8.55
N ALA A 128 -5.79 1.78 -8.94
CA ALA A 128 -6.48 1.73 -10.23
C ALA A 128 -7.70 2.68 -10.30
N ALA A 129 -8.32 2.95 -9.15
CA ALA A 129 -9.44 3.88 -9.01
C ALA A 129 -8.99 5.35 -9.05
N TYR A 130 -7.86 5.65 -8.41
CA TYR A 130 -7.52 6.99 -7.92
C TYR A 130 -6.08 7.44 -8.14
N GLY A 131 -5.22 6.62 -8.75
CA GLY A 131 -3.83 6.99 -9.10
C GLY A 131 -2.80 6.76 -7.98
N SER A 132 -3.23 6.64 -6.73
CA SER A 132 -2.34 6.36 -5.59
C SER A 132 -3.06 5.51 -4.54
N SER A 133 -2.37 4.52 -3.98
CA SER A 133 -2.79 3.77 -2.79
C SER A 133 -2.45 4.50 -1.48
N TYR A 134 -1.83 5.67 -1.55
CA TYR A 134 -1.36 6.40 -0.38
C TYR A 134 -2.09 7.72 -0.21
N TYR A 135 -2.61 7.95 1.00
CA TYR A 135 -3.26 9.17 1.41
C TYR A 135 -2.23 10.26 1.68
N PHE A 136 -2.37 11.39 1.00
CA PHE A 136 -1.63 12.60 1.29
C PHE A 136 -2.46 13.53 2.17
N GLU A 137 -1.91 13.89 3.33
CA GLU A 137 -2.58 14.73 4.30
C GLU A 137 -2.73 16.15 3.75
N ARG A 138 -3.96 16.54 3.38
CA ARG A 138 -4.25 17.86 2.77
C ARG A 138 -3.61 19.04 3.49
N ARG A 139 -3.62 19.01 4.83
CA ARG A 139 -3.02 20.09 5.63
C ARG A 139 -1.52 20.19 5.41
N CYS A 140 -0.85 19.14 4.97
CA CYS A 140 0.59 19.08 4.71
C CYS A 140 1.00 19.50 3.30
N PHE A 141 0.10 20.05 2.50
CA PHE A 141 0.36 20.37 1.11
C PHE A 141 -0.38 21.66 0.71
N SER A 142 0.13 22.34 -0.31
CA SER A 142 -0.40 23.62 -0.78
C SER A 142 -1.82 23.46 -1.35
N VAL A 143 -2.73 24.37 -1.04
CA VAL A 143 -4.12 24.33 -1.48
C VAL A 143 -4.42 25.63 -2.17
N VAL A 144 -4.86 25.56 -3.42
CA VAL A 144 -5.18 26.74 -4.23
C VAL A 144 -6.67 26.77 -4.51
N ASN A 145 -7.34 27.87 -4.14
CA ASN A 145 -8.77 28.07 -4.35
C ASN A 145 -9.11 27.92 -5.84
N GLY A 146 -10.12 27.10 -6.16
CA GLY A 146 -10.55 26.84 -7.53
C GLY A 146 -9.67 25.90 -8.34
N PHE A 147 -8.46 25.54 -7.86
CA PHE A 147 -7.54 24.64 -8.56
C PHE A 147 -7.37 23.29 -7.84
N SER A 148 -7.14 23.31 -6.52
CA SER A 148 -7.14 22.08 -5.71
C SER A 148 -8.51 21.41 -5.75
N ILE A 149 -8.52 20.08 -5.74
CA ILE A 149 -9.76 19.29 -5.90
C ILE A 149 -10.04 18.54 -4.60
N SER A 150 -11.31 18.44 -4.20
CA SER A 150 -11.81 17.52 -3.17
C SER A 150 -12.84 16.59 -3.80
N ASN A 151 -12.51 15.33 -4.00
CA ASN A 151 -13.39 14.31 -4.59
C ASN A 151 -14.05 14.75 -5.92
N ASN A 152 -13.26 15.26 -6.87
CA ASN A 152 -13.68 15.82 -8.17
C ASN A 152 -14.36 17.20 -8.15
N PHE A 153 -14.47 17.85 -6.99
CA PHE A 153 -14.99 19.21 -6.91
C PHE A 153 -13.86 20.20 -6.61
N PRO A 154 -13.76 21.33 -7.32
CA PRO A 154 -12.82 22.39 -6.95
C PRO A 154 -13.05 22.82 -5.50
N THR A 155 -11.96 22.98 -4.76
CA THR A 155 -12.03 23.51 -3.40
C THR A 155 -12.46 24.97 -3.44
N THR A 156 -13.37 25.33 -2.53
CA THR A 156 -13.76 26.73 -2.28
C THR A 156 -13.03 27.34 -1.10
N ARG A 157 -12.09 26.60 -0.50
CA ARG A 157 -11.29 27.06 0.63
C ARG A 157 -10.30 28.14 0.19
N THR A 158 -9.92 28.99 1.14
CA THR A 158 -8.87 30.00 0.96
C THR A 158 -7.59 29.34 0.46
N THR A 159 -6.96 29.96 -0.53
CA THR A 159 -5.62 29.57 -0.99
C THR A 159 -4.67 29.67 0.18
N ALA A 160 -3.89 28.64 0.39
CA ALA A 160 -2.84 28.66 1.38
C ALA A 160 -1.66 27.83 0.86
N ILE A 161 -0.47 28.39 1.01
CA ILE A 161 0.77 27.83 0.46
C ILE A 161 1.56 27.28 1.62
N VAL A 162 1.99 26.04 1.46
CA VAL A 162 2.74 25.30 2.45
C VAL A 162 4.22 25.38 2.10
N ILE A 163 5.03 25.84 3.05
CA ILE A 163 6.48 25.91 2.91
C ILE A 163 7.18 25.09 4.00
N ASP A 164 8.35 24.55 3.67
CA ASP A 164 9.14 23.68 4.56
C ASP A 164 9.44 24.31 5.94
N PRO A 165 9.77 25.61 6.06
CA PRO A 165 10.00 26.24 7.35
C PRO A 165 8.78 26.29 8.29
N GLN A 166 7.56 26.02 7.80
CA GLN A 166 6.36 25.97 8.65
C GLN A 166 6.30 24.71 9.52
N TYR A 167 7.05 23.66 9.17
CA TYR A 167 7.06 22.43 9.94
C TYR A 167 7.93 22.59 11.20
N GLU A 168 7.29 22.76 12.35
CA GLU A 168 7.99 22.82 13.64
C GLU A 168 8.67 21.50 14.03
N ARG A 169 8.06 20.36 13.65
CA ARG A 169 8.50 19.01 14.01
C ARG A 169 8.50 18.07 12.79
N PRO A 170 9.37 18.31 11.79
CA PRO A 170 9.26 17.65 10.49
C PRO A 170 9.44 16.12 10.57
N ALA A 171 10.22 15.63 11.53
CA ALA A 171 10.39 14.19 11.79
C ALA A 171 9.19 13.52 12.50
N GLU A 172 8.19 14.30 12.90
CA GLU A 172 6.96 13.79 13.53
C GLU A 172 5.73 14.14 12.70
N SER A 173 5.85 15.09 11.78
CA SER A 173 4.77 15.51 10.90
C SER A 173 4.53 14.53 9.76
N VAL A 174 3.40 13.82 9.78
CA VAL A 174 3.06 12.84 8.74
C VAL A 174 2.50 13.56 7.51
N LEU A 175 3.19 13.41 6.37
CA LEU A 175 2.74 13.93 5.08
C LEU A 175 1.81 12.95 4.37
N MET A 176 2.19 11.68 4.39
CA MET A 176 1.57 10.63 3.59
C MET A 176 1.51 9.35 4.40
N ARG A 177 0.51 8.54 4.14
CA ARG A 177 0.32 7.27 4.81
C ARG A 177 -0.39 6.28 3.88
N ASP A 178 -0.32 4.99 4.18
CA ASP A 178 -1.19 4.02 3.51
C ASP A 178 -2.66 4.45 3.66
N GLU A 179 -3.42 4.36 2.57
CA GLU A 179 -4.83 4.74 2.58
C GLU A 179 -5.60 3.92 3.64
N MET A 180 -5.35 2.60 3.68
CA MET A 180 -6.06 1.65 4.53
C MET A 180 -5.18 1.11 5.68
N PHE A 181 -5.14 1.81 6.81
CA PHE A 181 -4.53 1.26 8.03
C PHE A 181 -5.44 0.23 8.70
N PRO A 182 -4.88 -0.84 9.31
CA PRO A 182 -5.65 -1.87 10.00
C PRO A 182 -6.36 -1.38 11.28
N TRP A 183 -6.03 -0.18 11.79
CA TRP A 183 -6.64 0.37 13.01
C TRP A 183 -7.66 1.47 12.78
N PHE A 184 -7.99 1.77 11.52
CA PHE A 184 -9.23 2.51 11.27
C PHE A 184 -10.41 1.63 11.70
N ASN A 185 -11.25 2.19 12.58
CA ASN A 185 -12.05 1.41 13.51
C ASN A 185 -13.36 0.92 12.87
N PRO A 186 -13.60 -0.40 12.75
CA PRO A 186 -14.85 -0.94 12.24
C PRO A 186 -16.09 -0.60 13.11
N ALA A 187 -15.91 -0.21 14.37
CA ALA A 187 -16.99 0.16 15.31
C ALA A 187 -17.24 1.67 15.43
N VAL A 188 -16.37 2.52 14.84
CA VAL A 188 -16.59 4.00 14.76
C VAL A 188 -17.14 4.37 13.38
N ASP A 189 -17.18 3.41 12.45
CA ASP A 189 -17.74 3.54 11.11
C ASP A 189 -19.05 2.76 10.93
N THR A 190 -19.76 2.50 12.04
CA THR A 190 -21.12 1.97 12.01
C THR A 190 -22.17 3.08 11.91
N ALA A 191 -21.77 4.36 12.02
CA ALA A 191 -22.60 5.53 11.73
C ALA A 191 -21.75 6.80 11.50
N GLY A 192 -21.32 7.05 10.26
CA GLY A 192 -21.41 8.40 9.71
C GLY A 192 -20.27 9.40 9.91
N TYR A 193 -18.98 9.00 9.98
CA TYR A 193 -17.94 9.95 9.55
C TYR A 193 -17.80 9.94 8.01
N TRP A 194 -17.92 8.75 7.40
CA TRP A 194 -18.00 8.58 5.94
C TRP A 194 -19.21 7.74 5.51
N GLY A 195 -19.73 6.84 6.36
CA GLY A 195 -21.11 6.33 6.23
C GLY A 195 -21.32 5.17 5.25
N TYR A 196 -20.39 4.21 5.18
CA TYR A 196 -20.50 3.07 4.26
C TYR A 196 -20.36 1.73 5.00
N SER A 197 -21.11 0.69 4.60
CA SER A 197 -20.95 -0.67 5.14
C SER A 197 -19.84 -1.43 4.40
N GLY A 198 -19.00 -2.19 5.12
CA GLY A 198 -17.86 -2.90 4.52
C GLY A 198 -16.72 -1.98 4.04
N PHE A 199 -16.67 -0.76 4.57
CA PHE A 199 -15.84 0.37 4.13
C PHE A 199 -14.32 0.16 4.22
N TYR A 200 -13.84 -0.90 4.89
CA TYR A 200 -12.42 -1.11 5.11
C TYR A 200 -11.94 -2.49 4.63
N GLN A 201 -10.99 -2.48 3.71
CA GLN A 201 -10.11 -3.61 3.43
C GLN A 201 -8.83 -3.37 4.23
N ALA A 202 -8.55 -4.21 5.24
CA ALA A 202 -7.31 -4.07 6.00
C ALA A 202 -6.12 -4.41 5.07
N TRP A 203 -5.36 -3.40 4.67
CA TRP A 203 -4.05 -3.61 4.05
C TRP A 203 -3.03 -3.76 5.16
N HIS A 204 -2.06 -4.65 4.95
CA HIS A 204 -1.05 -5.00 5.94
C HIS A 204 -1.63 -5.33 7.32
N ALA A 205 -1.74 -6.62 7.65
CA ALA A 205 -2.42 -7.07 8.87
C ALA A 205 -1.87 -6.47 10.18
N GLN A 206 -0.62 -5.97 10.18
CA GLN A 206 0.08 -5.47 11.35
C GLN A 206 0.37 -3.97 11.30
N GLY A 207 0.04 -3.25 10.23
CA GLY A 207 0.27 -1.81 10.21
C GLY A 207 0.17 -1.11 8.87
N GLY A 208 1.01 -0.09 8.67
CA GLY A 208 1.05 0.64 7.40
C GLY A 208 2.23 1.58 7.32
N SER A 209 2.64 1.92 6.11
CA SER A 209 3.73 2.85 5.84
C SER A 209 3.25 4.30 5.98
N ALA A 210 4.14 5.15 6.49
CA ALA A 210 3.95 6.60 6.55
C ALA A 210 5.25 7.32 6.16
N ILE A 211 5.11 8.51 5.58
CA ILE A 211 6.19 9.44 5.25
C ILE A 211 6.04 10.69 6.10
N PHE A 212 7.16 11.22 6.56
CA PHE A 212 7.25 12.40 7.39
C PHE A 212 7.76 13.60 6.60
N ALA A 213 7.61 14.82 7.14
CA ALA A 213 7.92 16.06 6.43
C ALA A 213 9.39 16.22 6.06
N ASP A 214 10.28 15.62 6.85
CA ASP A 214 11.72 15.52 6.55
C ASP A 214 12.05 14.49 5.44
N GLY A 215 11.05 13.76 4.94
CA GLY A 215 11.17 12.76 3.87
C GLY A 215 11.46 11.33 4.35
N HIS A 216 11.69 11.09 5.64
CA HIS A 216 11.88 9.70 6.11
C HIS A 216 10.55 8.94 6.11
N ALA A 217 10.63 7.61 6.05
CA ALA A 217 9.46 6.75 6.10
C ALA A 217 9.57 5.70 7.20
N LYS A 218 8.43 5.36 7.81
CA LYS A 218 8.32 4.38 8.89
C LYS A 218 7.11 3.49 8.66
N PHE A 219 7.28 2.20 8.95
CA PHE A 219 6.15 1.29 9.08
C PHE A 219 5.61 1.37 10.51
N LEU A 220 4.40 1.87 10.67
CA LEU A 220 3.73 2.00 11.96
C LEU A 220 3.05 0.67 12.27
N VAL A 221 3.18 0.16 13.51
CA VAL A 221 2.67 -1.17 13.94
C VAL A 221 1.65 -1.12 15.07
N GLY A 222 1.27 0.07 15.55
CA GLY A 222 0.30 0.21 16.64
C GLY A 222 -0.65 1.39 16.49
N ALA A 223 -1.92 1.15 16.85
CA ALA A 223 -2.97 2.17 16.89
C ALA A 223 -2.62 3.36 17.79
N GLY A 224 -1.86 3.13 18.87
CA GLY A 224 -1.38 4.19 19.76
C GLY A 224 -0.41 5.15 19.07
N GLN A 225 0.59 4.61 18.37
CA GLN A 225 1.56 5.42 17.61
C GLN A 225 0.85 6.22 16.51
N MET A 226 -0.08 5.59 15.80
CA MET A 226 -0.93 6.27 14.82
C MET A 226 -1.72 7.41 15.49
N ARG A 227 -2.50 7.13 16.55
CA ARG A 227 -3.29 8.15 17.25
C ARG A 227 -2.45 9.30 17.78
N THR A 228 -1.24 9.06 18.29
CA THR A 228 -0.36 10.13 18.76
C THR A 228 0.08 11.02 17.59
N LEU A 229 0.54 10.44 16.49
CA LEU A 229 0.98 11.18 15.30
C LEU A 229 -0.16 11.95 14.62
N PHE A 230 -1.38 11.39 14.62
CA PHE A 230 -2.53 12.00 13.94
C PHE A 230 -3.46 12.83 14.83
N LYS A 231 -3.23 12.89 16.15
CA LYS A 231 -4.00 13.75 17.07
C LYS A 231 -3.18 14.88 17.65
N ASP A 232 -1.85 14.81 17.63
CA ASP A 232 -1.00 15.93 18.01
C ASP A 232 -1.14 17.02 16.93
N PRO A 233 -1.78 18.17 17.23
CA PRO A 233 -1.94 19.23 16.25
C PRO A 233 -0.59 19.72 15.74
N ALA A 234 0.44 19.77 16.60
CA ALA A 234 1.80 20.21 16.22
C ALA A 234 2.50 19.24 15.26
N ALA A 235 2.02 17.99 15.15
CA ALA A 235 2.50 17.00 14.19
C ALA A 235 1.69 17.02 12.87
N GLN A 236 0.81 18.00 12.62
CA GLN A 236 -0.07 18.01 11.45
C GLN A 236 -0.15 19.33 10.66
N VAL A 237 0.61 20.36 10.98
CA VAL A 237 0.30 21.72 10.48
C VAL A 237 1.22 22.14 9.36
N PRO A 238 0.68 22.22 8.16
CA PRO A 238 0.54 23.54 7.53
C PRO A 238 -0.83 23.89 6.88
N TYR A 239 -1.83 24.21 7.71
CA TYR A 239 -2.47 25.54 7.86
C TYR A 239 -3.05 25.62 9.26
#